data_AF-A0A7Y6IKU8-F1
#
_entry.id   AF-A0A7Y6IKU8-F1
#
_cell.length_a   1.000
_cell.length_b   1.000
_cell.length_c   1.000
_cell.angle_alpha   90.00
_cell.angle_beta   90.00
_cell.angle_gamma   90.00
#
_symmetry.space_group_name_H-M   'P 1'
#
loop_
_entity.id
_entity.type
_entity.pdbx_description
1 polymer ?
#
loop_
_entity_poly.entity_id
_entity_poly.type
_entity_poly.pdbx_seq_one_letter_code
_entity_poly.pdbx_strand_id
1 'polypeptide(L)'
;MDRALVEAALAAAERHGRDVAEVPLSAIAAAAGISRSTLLRRLGGSRATLDEAVRAAGVDPGGRPPVRERAIEAAATLVARDGLGAVTLDAVAAAAQCSPTSLHAVFGGRDGLIAGVFDRYVPVLDLEALAAHPPEGVEDTVHAVYRALAEAFTREPRVLPAIFGDLFSRPDGTAARMLKAGLPRMFDSFGTLFTAQIEAGRLRPLPVPLLVQLMLGPMAAHMLFRPVLSDALGDALPPVEEAARAFAEAFLRAAAP
;
A
#
# COMPACT_ATOMS: atom_id res chain seq x y z
N MET A 1 2.77 21.54 -2.25
CA MET A 1 1.96 22.56 -1.54
C MET A 1 2.88 23.66 -1.03
N ASP A 2 2.43 24.91 -1.01
CA ASP A 2 3.17 26.05 -0.43
C ASP A 2 3.40 25.84 1.08
N ARG A 3 4.67 25.87 1.53
CA ARG A 3 5.05 25.69 2.94
C ARG A 3 4.36 26.71 3.87
N ALA A 4 4.12 27.90 3.36
CA ALA A 4 3.41 28.97 4.06
C ALA A 4 1.95 28.60 4.42
N LEU A 5 1.28 27.75 3.62
CA LEU A 5 -0.08 27.30 3.92
C LEU A 5 -0.13 26.29 5.07
N VAL A 6 0.87 25.41 5.16
CA VAL A 6 0.99 24.45 6.26
C VAL A 6 1.25 25.21 7.57
N GLU A 7 2.19 26.16 7.55
CA GLU A 7 2.50 27.00 8.72
C GLU A 7 1.28 27.83 9.17
N ALA A 8 0.54 28.43 8.24
CA ALA A 8 -0.69 29.15 8.56
C ALA A 8 -1.79 28.25 9.14
N ALA A 9 -1.91 27.00 8.69
CA ALA A 9 -2.86 26.04 9.22
C ALA A 9 -2.50 25.62 10.66
N LEU A 10 -1.21 25.38 10.93
CA LEU A 10 -0.70 25.07 12.28
C LEU A 10 -0.89 26.25 13.24
N ALA A 11 -0.56 27.47 12.82
CA ALA A 11 -0.78 28.67 13.62
C ALA A 11 -2.27 28.96 13.89
N ALA A 12 -3.16 28.59 12.95
CA ALA A 12 -4.59 28.68 13.17
C ALA A 12 -5.06 27.62 14.18
N ALA A 13 -4.58 26.38 14.07
CA ALA A 13 -4.87 25.30 15.02
C ALA A 13 -4.46 25.64 16.45
N GLU A 14 -3.24 26.14 16.64
CA GLU A 14 -2.72 26.56 17.93
C GLU A 14 -3.59 27.68 18.56
N ARG A 15 -3.94 28.72 17.78
CA ARG A 15 -4.82 29.80 18.27
C ARG A 15 -6.22 29.34 18.63
N HIS A 16 -6.74 28.31 17.96
CA HIS A 16 -8.08 27.79 18.21
C HIS A 16 -8.11 26.68 19.27
N GLY A 17 -6.94 26.16 19.69
CA GLY A 17 -6.85 25.04 20.62
C GLY A 17 -7.50 23.76 20.09
N ARG A 18 -7.43 23.55 18.76
CA ARG A 18 -8.04 22.40 18.07
C ARG A 18 -7.08 21.82 17.07
N ASP A 19 -7.32 20.57 16.70
CA ASP A 19 -6.68 19.91 15.58
C ASP A 19 -6.86 20.71 14.28
N VAL A 20 -5.84 20.70 13.42
CA VAL A 20 -5.84 21.41 12.14
C VAL A 20 -7.09 21.09 11.34
N ALA A 21 -7.53 19.84 11.28
CA ALA A 21 -8.70 19.38 10.53
C ALA A 21 -10.02 20.00 11.03
N GLU A 22 -10.10 20.40 12.30
CA GLU A 22 -11.28 21.01 12.89
C GLU A 22 -11.35 22.54 12.71
N VAL A 23 -10.23 23.17 12.33
CA VAL A 23 -10.16 24.61 12.12
C VAL A 23 -10.88 25.00 10.83
N PRO A 24 -11.81 25.97 10.81
CA PRO A 24 -12.46 26.41 9.58
C PRO A 24 -11.48 26.92 8.52
N LEU A 25 -11.70 26.58 7.23
CA LEU A 25 -10.86 27.08 6.12
C LEU A 25 -10.81 28.62 6.06
N SER A 26 -11.84 29.31 6.54
CA SER A 26 -11.82 30.77 6.66
C SER A 26 -10.79 31.28 7.67
N ALA A 27 -10.63 30.59 8.80
CA ALA A 27 -9.63 30.94 9.82
C ALA A 27 -8.21 30.66 9.32
N ILE A 28 -8.02 29.57 8.58
CA ILE A 28 -6.74 29.24 7.92
C ILE A 28 -6.42 30.27 6.83
N ALA A 29 -7.40 30.67 6.02
CA ALA A 29 -7.22 31.70 5.01
C ALA A 29 -6.83 33.06 5.63
N ALA A 30 -7.48 33.44 6.74
CA ALA A 30 -7.13 34.63 7.50
C ALA A 30 -5.70 34.56 8.07
N ALA A 31 -5.29 33.39 8.60
CA ALA A 31 -3.92 33.16 9.06
C ALA A 31 -2.89 33.30 7.94
N ALA A 32 -3.23 32.87 6.74
CA ALA A 32 -2.40 32.94 5.55
C ALA A 32 -2.46 34.31 4.83
N GLY A 33 -3.25 35.27 5.34
CA GLY A 33 -3.40 36.59 4.70
C GLY A 33 -4.07 36.57 3.32
N ILE A 34 -4.87 35.53 3.02
CA ILE A 34 -5.53 35.36 1.71
C ILE A 34 -7.05 35.21 1.87
N SER A 35 -7.78 35.38 0.76
CA SER A 35 -9.22 35.09 0.76
C SER A 35 -9.51 33.59 0.83
N ARG A 36 -10.67 33.22 1.38
CA ARG A 36 -11.16 31.82 1.40
C ARG A 36 -11.26 31.21 0.00
N SER A 37 -11.66 31.99 -1.00
CA SER A 37 -11.73 31.55 -2.41
C SER A 37 -10.34 31.25 -2.98
N THR A 38 -9.34 32.06 -2.63
CA THR A 38 -7.94 31.82 -3.03
C THR A 38 -7.39 30.57 -2.37
N LEU A 39 -7.67 30.36 -1.08
CA LEU A 39 -7.29 29.14 -0.38
C LEU A 39 -7.90 27.90 -1.04
N LEU A 40 -9.22 27.86 -1.24
CA LEU A 40 -9.90 26.71 -1.86
C LEU A 40 -9.36 26.38 -3.25
N ARG A 41 -9.05 27.39 -4.07
CA ARG A 41 -8.44 27.21 -5.39
C ARG A 41 -7.04 26.60 -5.29
N ARG A 42 -6.21 27.03 -4.33
CA ARG A 42 -4.87 26.47 -4.10
C ARG A 42 -4.92 25.03 -3.59
N LEU A 43 -5.97 24.66 -2.87
CA LEU A 43 -6.20 23.30 -2.38
C LEU A 43 -6.86 22.36 -3.41
N GLY A 44 -7.02 22.78 -4.67
CA GLY A 44 -7.70 21.96 -5.68
C GLY A 44 -9.18 21.68 -5.35
N GLY A 45 -9.81 22.55 -4.54
CA GLY A 45 -11.20 22.43 -4.14
C GLY A 45 -11.47 21.52 -2.94
N SER A 46 -10.46 20.84 -2.39
CA SER A 46 -10.64 19.89 -1.29
C SER A 46 -9.78 20.22 -0.08
N ARG A 47 -10.36 20.14 1.12
CA ARG A 47 -9.60 20.22 2.37
C ARG A 47 -8.56 19.10 2.51
N ALA A 48 -8.86 17.91 1.97
CA ALA A 48 -8.00 16.74 2.11
C ALA A 48 -6.56 16.99 1.64
N THR A 49 -6.38 17.83 0.62
CA THR A 49 -5.06 18.25 0.12
C THR A 49 -4.27 19.00 1.19
N LEU A 50 -4.92 19.84 2.01
CA LEU A 50 -4.27 20.53 3.13
C LEU A 50 -3.83 19.53 4.21
N ASP A 51 -4.74 18.65 4.62
CA ASP A 51 -4.48 17.65 5.67
C ASP A 51 -3.33 16.71 5.24
N GLU A 52 -3.25 16.36 3.95
CA GLU A 52 -2.14 15.58 3.38
C GLU A 52 -0.80 16.33 3.41
N ALA A 53 -0.78 17.62 3.09
CA ALA A 53 0.44 18.42 3.19
C ALA A 53 0.91 18.60 4.64
N VAL A 54 -0.02 18.70 5.60
CA VAL A 54 0.30 18.75 7.03
C VAL A 54 0.95 17.42 7.47
N ARG A 55 0.40 16.27 7.04
CA ARG A 55 1.03 14.96 7.27
C ARG A 55 2.40 14.82 6.62
N ALA A 56 2.57 15.30 5.39
CA ALA A 56 3.86 15.29 4.70
C ALA A 56 4.93 16.16 5.42
N ALA A 57 4.50 17.15 6.21
CA ALA A 57 5.36 17.95 7.08
C ALA A 57 5.64 17.28 8.44
N GLY A 58 5.15 16.06 8.67
CA GLY A 58 5.36 15.30 9.90
C GLY A 58 4.41 15.63 11.05
N VAL A 59 3.31 16.34 10.79
CA VAL A 59 2.31 16.71 11.80
C VAL A 59 0.99 15.99 11.54
N ASP A 60 0.35 15.46 12.58
CA ASP A 60 -1.01 14.94 12.46
C ASP A 60 -2.00 16.11 12.40
N PRO A 61 -2.74 16.30 11.29
CA PRO A 61 -3.77 17.33 11.22
C PRO A 61 -4.95 17.06 12.18
N GLY A 62 -5.07 15.86 12.74
CA GLY A 62 -6.16 15.44 13.60
C GLY A 62 -7.51 15.37 12.89
N GLY A 63 -8.60 15.33 13.66
CA GLY A 63 -9.95 15.10 13.12
C GLY A 63 -10.17 13.69 12.57
N ARG A 64 -11.42 13.36 12.21
CA ARG A 64 -11.78 12.00 11.79
C ARG A 64 -11.40 11.76 10.31
N PRO A 65 -10.53 10.77 9.98
CA PRO A 65 -10.09 10.52 8.60
C PRO A 65 -11.27 10.29 7.66
N PRO A 66 -11.18 10.53 6.35
CA PRO A 66 -12.26 10.30 5.39
C PRO A 66 -12.87 8.90 5.48
N VAL A 67 -14.16 8.77 5.14
CA VAL A 67 -14.88 7.46 5.14
C VAL A 67 -14.10 6.41 4.35
N ARG A 68 -13.51 6.79 3.21
CA ARG A 68 -12.71 5.91 2.37
C ARG A 68 -11.54 5.27 3.13
N GLU A 69 -10.75 6.09 3.83
CA GLU A 69 -9.57 5.63 4.56
C GLU A 69 -9.96 4.74 5.74
N ARG A 70 -10.93 5.18 6.54
CA ARG A 70 -11.42 4.39 7.69
C ARG A 70 -12.00 3.05 7.25
N ALA A 71 -12.71 3.02 6.12
CA ALA A 71 -13.31 1.81 5.59
C ALA A 71 -12.28 0.83 5.06
N ILE A 72 -11.24 1.31 4.35
CA ILE A 72 -10.13 0.46 3.89
C ILE A 72 -9.39 -0.15 5.08
N GLU A 73 -9.07 0.66 6.09
CA GLU A 73 -8.38 0.20 7.30
C GLU A 73 -9.22 -0.82 8.08
N ALA A 74 -10.51 -0.53 8.28
CA ALA A 74 -11.43 -1.44 8.94
C ALA A 74 -11.60 -2.76 8.16
N ALA A 75 -11.72 -2.69 6.83
CA ALA A 75 -11.80 -3.87 5.99
C ALA A 75 -10.50 -4.69 6.02
N ALA A 76 -9.34 -4.04 5.96
CA ALA A 76 -8.04 -4.71 6.07
C ALA A 76 -7.88 -5.43 7.41
N THR A 77 -8.32 -4.80 8.50
CA THR A 77 -8.33 -5.42 9.84
C THR A 77 -9.23 -6.66 9.88
N LEU A 78 -10.43 -6.59 9.30
CA LEU A 78 -11.33 -7.74 9.19
C LEU A 78 -10.73 -8.86 8.33
N VAL A 79 -10.07 -8.52 7.21
CA VAL A 79 -9.39 -9.51 6.36
C VAL A 79 -8.26 -10.20 7.12
N ALA A 80 -7.42 -9.44 7.82
CA ALA A 80 -6.28 -9.99 8.56
C ALA A 80 -6.73 -10.92 9.70
N ARG A 81 -7.86 -10.62 10.35
CA ARG A 81 -8.38 -11.41 11.48
C ARG A 81 -9.23 -12.60 11.06
N ASP A 82 -10.17 -12.38 10.15
CA ASP A 82 -11.27 -13.33 9.86
C ASP A 82 -11.29 -13.81 8.39
N GLY A 83 -10.37 -13.31 7.57
CA GLY A 83 -10.27 -13.63 6.15
C GLY A 83 -11.22 -12.84 5.24
N LEU A 84 -11.05 -12.99 3.92
CA LEU A 84 -11.82 -12.23 2.92
C LEU A 84 -13.34 -12.46 3.00
N GLY A 85 -13.76 -13.65 3.45
CA GLY A 85 -15.18 -14.01 3.57
C GLY A 85 -15.94 -13.16 4.59
N ALA A 86 -15.26 -12.65 5.62
CA ALA A 86 -15.88 -11.88 6.70
C ALA A 86 -16.15 -10.41 6.32
N VAL A 87 -15.59 -9.93 5.20
CA VAL A 87 -15.77 -8.54 4.76
C VAL A 87 -17.16 -8.36 4.19
N THR A 88 -18.06 -7.76 4.97
CA THR A 88 -19.38 -7.28 4.53
C THR A 88 -19.45 -5.76 4.68
N LEU A 89 -20.31 -5.10 3.89
CA LEU A 89 -20.47 -3.64 4.00
C LEU A 89 -21.00 -3.23 5.38
N ASP A 90 -21.86 -4.04 6.01
CA ASP A 90 -22.37 -3.74 7.35
C ASP A 90 -21.28 -3.89 8.42
N ALA A 91 -20.48 -4.95 8.36
CA ALA A 91 -19.38 -5.16 9.30
C ALA A 91 -18.34 -4.03 9.18
N VAL A 92 -18.01 -3.62 7.95
CA VAL A 92 -17.10 -2.51 7.70
C VAL A 92 -17.72 -1.17 8.11
N ALA A 93 -19.02 -0.96 7.85
CA ALA A 93 -19.70 0.28 8.24
C ALA A 93 -19.68 0.46 9.75
N ALA A 94 -19.97 -0.60 10.51
CA ALA A 94 -19.88 -0.62 11.96
C ALA A 94 -18.45 -0.32 12.45
N ALA A 95 -17.45 -1.02 11.93
CA ALA A 95 -16.05 -0.85 12.33
C ALA A 95 -15.48 0.54 11.95
N ALA A 96 -15.79 1.05 10.75
CA ALA A 96 -15.40 2.39 10.29
C ALA A 96 -16.30 3.51 10.85
N GLN A 97 -17.32 3.12 11.65
CA GLN A 97 -18.39 3.93 12.23
C GLN A 97 -18.98 4.94 11.23
N CYS A 98 -19.45 4.43 10.09
CA CYS A 98 -20.16 5.15 9.05
C CYS A 98 -21.44 4.40 8.65
N SER A 99 -22.25 4.96 7.74
CA SER A 99 -23.43 4.25 7.25
C SER A 99 -23.07 3.35 6.05
N PRO A 100 -23.77 2.22 5.85
CA PRO A 100 -23.64 1.40 4.64
C PRO A 100 -23.89 2.21 3.35
N THR A 101 -24.80 3.19 3.39
CA THR A 101 -25.06 4.12 2.28
C THR A 101 -23.82 4.94 1.92
N SER A 102 -23.08 5.44 2.91
CA SER A 102 -21.82 6.15 2.66
C SER A 102 -20.77 5.22 2.06
N LEU A 103 -20.68 3.96 2.49
CA LEU A 103 -19.77 2.99 1.86
C LEU A 103 -20.13 2.70 0.42
N HIS A 104 -21.41 2.47 0.13
CA HIS A 104 -21.89 2.29 -1.24
C HIS A 104 -21.57 3.50 -2.12
N ALA A 105 -21.76 4.72 -1.61
CA ALA A 105 -21.45 5.94 -2.36
C ALA A 105 -19.95 6.08 -2.65
N VAL A 106 -19.08 5.66 -1.74
CA VAL A 106 -17.61 5.79 -1.88
C VAL A 106 -17.01 4.68 -2.74
N PHE A 107 -17.49 3.45 -2.60
CA PHE A 107 -16.84 2.27 -3.20
C PHE A 107 -17.68 1.57 -4.27
N GLY A 108 -18.95 1.95 -4.48
CA GLY A 108 -19.86 1.26 -5.37
C GLY A 108 -20.30 -0.14 -4.88
N GLY A 109 -19.80 -0.60 -3.73
CA GLY A 109 -20.15 -1.88 -3.12
C GLY A 109 -18.95 -2.60 -2.51
N ARG A 110 -19.16 -3.87 -2.14
CA ARG A 110 -18.15 -4.72 -1.48
C ARG A 110 -16.90 -4.91 -2.35
N ASP A 111 -17.07 -5.18 -3.64
CA ASP A 111 -15.94 -5.48 -4.52
C ASP A 111 -15.05 -4.27 -4.75
N GLY A 112 -15.62 -3.06 -4.85
CA GLY A 112 -14.84 -1.83 -4.92
C GLY A 112 -14.11 -1.49 -3.61
N LEU A 113 -14.69 -1.85 -2.46
CA LEU A 113 -14.00 -1.75 -1.17
C LEU A 113 -12.81 -2.71 -1.10
N ILE A 114 -13.00 -3.97 -1.50
CA ILE A 114 -11.93 -4.98 -1.53
C ILE A 114 -10.85 -4.58 -2.53
N ALA A 115 -11.20 -4.05 -3.70
CA ALA A 115 -10.22 -3.51 -4.63
C ALA A 115 -9.36 -2.41 -3.98
N GLY A 116 -9.98 -1.50 -3.21
CA GLY A 116 -9.26 -0.48 -2.45
C GLY A 116 -8.32 -1.04 -1.37
N VAL A 117 -8.69 -2.16 -0.73
CA VAL A 117 -7.79 -2.89 0.19
C VAL A 117 -6.64 -3.51 -0.61
N PHE A 118 -6.91 -4.14 -1.74
CA PHE A 118 -5.87 -4.73 -2.59
C PHE A 118 -4.86 -3.68 -3.05
N ASP A 119 -5.32 -2.53 -3.54
CA ASP A 119 -4.45 -1.44 -3.97
C ASP A 119 -3.56 -0.92 -2.82
N ARG A 120 -4.03 -0.95 -1.56
CA ARG A 120 -3.28 -0.45 -0.41
C ARG A 120 -2.27 -1.46 0.16
N TYR A 121 -2.60 -2.75 0.15
CA TYR A 121 -1.83 -3.77 0.89
C TYR A 121 -1.12 -4.80 0.00
N VAL A 122 -1.43 -4.87 -1.29
CA VAL A 122 -0.70 -5.70 -2.27
C VAL A 122 0.39 -4.83 -2.91
N PRO A 123 1.62 -5.35 -3.15
CA PRO A 123 2.76 -4.55 -3.59
C PRO A 123 2.69 -4.03 -5.04
N VAL A 124 1.52 -4.01 -5.69
CA VAL A 124 1.42 -3.54 -7.08
C VAL A 124 1.84 -2.08 -7.20
N LEU A 125 1.31 -1.20 -6.33
CA LEU A 125 1.68 0.23 -6.35
C LEU A 125 3.15 0.45 -5.98
N ASP A 126 3.68 -0.35 -5.05
CA ASP A 126 5.09 -0.29 -4.64
C ASP A 126 6.02 -0.66 -5.80
N LEU A 127 5.65 -1.68 -6.59
CA LEU A 127 6.37 -2.09 -7.79
C LEU A 127 6.21 -1.10 -8.95
N GLU A 128 5.04 -0.50 -9.13
CA GLU A 128 4.81 0.58 -10.11
C GLU A 128 5.70 1.80 -9.78
N ALA A 129 5.79 2.18 -8.50
CA ALA A 129 6.63 3.28 -8.06
C ALA A 129 8.13 3.00 -8.30
N LEU A 130 8.57 1.77 -8.03
CA LEU A 130 9.92 1.32 -8.33
C LEU A 130 10.20 1.30 -9.84
N ALA A 131 9.24 0.85 -10.65
CA ALA A 131 9.34 0.82 -12.10
C ALA A 131 9.38 2.22 -12.74
N ALA A 132 8.73 3.22 -12.11
CA ALA A 132 8.78 4.61 -12.57
C ALA A 132 10.17 5.25 -12.38
N HIS A 133 10.96 4.77 -11.41
CA HIS A 133 12.31 5.25 -11.11
C HIS A 133 13.24 4.05 -10.87
N PRO A 134 13.52 3.26 -11.92
CA PRO A 134 14.25 2.00 -11.77
C PRO A 134 15.69 2.27 -11.32
N PRO A 135 16.24 1.48 -10.38
CA PRO A 135 17.67 1.54 -10.08
C PRO A 135 18.54 1.24 -11.31
N GLU A 136 19.73 1.83 -11.38
CA GLU A 136 20.64 1.62 -12.52
C GLU A 136 21.17 0.18 -12.58
N GLY A 137 21.54 -0.38 -11.41
CA GLY A 137 22.11 -1.71 -11.27
C GLY A 137 21.06 -2.82 -11.21
N VAL A 138 21.38 -3.98 -11.80
CA VAL A 138 20.55 -5.19 -11.71
C VAL A 138 20.44 -5.67 -10.25
N GLU A 139 21.53 -5.60 -9.50
CA GLU A 139 21.56 -6.01 -8.08
C GLU A 139 20.66 -5.11 -7.24
N ASP A 140 20.80 -3.79 -7.39
CA ASP A 140 19.95 -2.81 -6.70
C ASP A 140 18.47 -2.99 -7.04
N THR A 141 18.16 -3.27 -8.31
CA THR A 141 16.78 -3.55 -8.77
C THR A 141 16.22 -4.78 -8.08
N VAL A 142 16.97 -5.90 -8.06
CA VAL A 142 16.53 -7.13 -7.42
C VAL A 142 16.35 -6.93 -5.92
N HIS A 143 17.30 -6.28 -5.23
CA HIS A 143 17.18 -5.99 -3.81
C HIS A 143 15.99 -5.08 -3.48
N ALA A 144 15.72 -4.07 -4.31
CA ALA A 144 14.57 -3.18 -4.13
C ALA A 144 13.24 -3.93 -4.29
N VAL A 145 13.13 -4.84 -5.26
CA VAL A 145 11.94 -5.68 -5.43
C VAL A 145 11.73 -6.59 -4.23
N TYR A 146 12.77 -7.30 -3.75
CA TYR A 146 12.63 -8.15 -2.57
C TYR A 146 12.26 -7.37 -1.30
N ARG A 147 12.77 -6.14 -1.15
CA ARG A 147 12.37 -5.23 -0.08
C ARG A 147 10.88 -4.89 -0.17
N ALA A 148 10.39 -4.46 -1.33
CA ALA A 148 8.98 -4.15 -1.54
C ALA A 148 8.07 -5.37 -1.27
N LEU A 149 8.50 -6.57 -1.67
CA LEU A 149 7.78 -7.81 -1.35
C LEU A 149 7.75 -8.06 0.17
N ALA A 150 8.89 -7.97 0.85
CA ALA A 150 8.98 -8.19 2.30
C ALA A 150 8.14 -7.18 3.11
N GLU A 151 8.19 -5.90 2.72
CA GLU A 151 7.39 -4.83 3.33
C GLU A 151 5.89 -5.11 3.18
N ALA A 152 5.44 -5.58 2.02
CA ALA A 152 4.03 -5.88 1.82
C ALA A 152 3.51 -7.04 2.71
N PHE A 153 4.35 -8.03 3.02
CA PHE A 153 3.98 -9.12 3.94
C PHE A 153 3.99 -8.72 5.42
N THR A 154 4.75 -7.68 5.77
CA THR A 154 4.91 -7.21 7.16
C THR A 154 4.04 -6.00 7.48
N ARG A 155 3.45 -5.36 6.46
CA ARG A 155 2.51 -4.24 6.60
C ARG A 155 1.29 -4.65 7.42
N GLU A 156 1.01 -3.90 8.48
CA GLU A 156 -0.21 -4.06 9.28
C GLU A 156 -1.36 -3.22 8.69
N PRO A 157 -2.61 -3.73 8.71
CA PRO A 157 -3.00 -5.10 9.06
C PRO A 157 -2.47 -6.14 8.06
N ARG A 158 -2.07 -7.34 8.52
CA ARG A 158 -1.50 -8.40 7.65
C ARG A 158 -2.53 -9.04 6.70
N VAL A 159 -2.80 -8.36 5.58
CA VAL A 159 -3.82 -8.77 4.60
C VAL A 159 -3.33 -9.92 3.69
N LEU A 160 -2.05 -9.90 3.30
CA LEU A 160 -1.51 -10.85 2.30
C LEU A 160 -1.69 -12.33 2.69
N PRO A 161 -1.42 -12.78 3.92
CA PRO A 161 -1.66 -14.18 4.30
C PRO A 161 -3.12 -14.64 4.08
N ALA A 162 -4.08 -13.78 4.41
CA ALA A 162 -5.50 -14.07 4.21
C ALA A 162 -5.88 -14.12 2.71
N ILE A 163 -5.26 -13.27 1.88
CA ILE A 163 -5.42 -13.30 0.42
C ILE A 163 -4.91 -14.62 -0.15
N PHE A 164 -3.72 -15.07 0.25
CA PHE A 164 -3.17 -16.37 -0.17
C PHE A 164 -4.04 -17.54 0.31
N GLY A 165 -4.55 -17.47 1.56
CA GLY A 165 -5.49 -18.45 2.09
C GLY A 165 -6.78 -18.57 1.25
N ASP A 166 -7.38 -17.45 0.86
CA ASP A 166 -8.54 -17.44 -0.04
C ASP A 166 -8.17 -18.00 -1.42
N LEU A 167 -7.04 -17.59 -2.00
CA LEU A 167 -6.59 -18.03 -3.32
C LEU A 167 -6.39 -19.55 -3.40
N PHE A 168 -5.76 -20.16 -2.39
CA PHE A 168 -5.52 -21.60 -2.37
C PHE A 168 -6.78 -22.41 -2.06
N SER A 169 -7.70 -21.86 -1.27
CA SER A 169 -8.93 -22.57 -0.90
C SER A 169 -10.07 -22.38 -1.92
N ARG A 170 -10.05 -21.28 -2.68
CA ARG A 170 -11.10 -20.87 -3.62
C ARG A 170 -10.46 -20.29 -4.90
N PRO A 171 -10.10 -21.15 -5.88
CA PRO A 171 -9.43 -20.71 -7.11
C PRO A 171 -10.21 -19.69 -7.96
N ASP A 172 -11.54 -19.65 -7.86
CA ASP A 172 -12.40 -18.64 -8.52
C ASP A 172 -12.95 -17.59 -7.53
N GLY A 173 -12.35 -17.52 -6.34
CA GLY A 173 -12.73 -16.68 -5.22
C GLY A 173 -12.49 -15.18 -5.43
N THR A 174 -12.67 -14.42 -4.36
CA THR A 174 -12.50 -12.96 -4.42
C THR A 174 -11.05 -12.60 -4.68
N ALA A 175 -10.10 -13.27 -3.98
CA ALA A 175 -8.67 -13.04 -4.18
C ALA A 175 -8.22 -13.31 -5.62
N ALA A 176 -8.70 -14.40 -6.23
CA ALA A 176 -8.36 -14.74 -7.61
C ALA A 176 -8.84 -13.68 -8.61
N ARG A 177 -10.07 -13.17 -8.47
CA ARG A 177 -10.58 -12.09 -9.32
C ARG A 177 -9.79 -10.79 -9.17
N MET A 178 -9.44 -10.44 -7.93
CA MET A 178 -8.64 -9.23 -7.66
C MET A 178 -7.21 -9.37 -8.19
N LEU A 179 -6.58 -10.53 -7.99
CA LEU A 179 -5.27 -10.82 -8.57
C LEU A 179 -5.31 -10.73 -10.09
N LYS A 180 -6.33 -11.33 -10.73
CA LYS A 180 -6.52 -11.25 -12.18
C LYS A 180 -6.64 -9.81 -12.68
N ALA A 181 -7.32 -8.94 -11.94
CA ALA A 181 -7.44 -7.53 -12.28
C ALA A 181 -6.11 -6.77 -12.12
N GLY A 182 -5.26 -7.17 -11.16
CA GLY A 182 -3.94 -6.56 -10.92
C GLY A 182 -2.80 -7.11 -11.78
N LEU A 183 -2.96 -8.30 -12.39
CA LEU A 183 -1.92 -8.99 -13.16
C LEU A 183 -1.27 -8.13 -14.26
N PRO A 184 -2.01 -7.39 -15.10
CA PRO A 184 -1.40 -6.56 -16.14
C PRO A 184 -0.42 -5.53 -15.56
N ARG A 185 -0.86 -4.78 -14.53
CA ARG A 185 -0.04 -3.76 -13.87
C ARG A 185 1.22 -4.34 -13.21
N MET A 186 1.07 -5.50 -12.58
CA MET A 186 2.20 -6.22 -12.00
C MET A 186 3.20 -6.61 -13.09
N PHE A 187 2.75 -7.25 -14.17
CA PHE A 187 3.63 -7.66 -15.26
C PHE A 187 4.26 -6.49 -16.01
N ASP A 188 3.54 -5.38 -16.19
CA ASP A 188 4.09 -4.16 -16.76
C ASP A 188 5.23 -3.61 -15.89
N SER A 189 5.03 -3.56 -14.57
CA SER A 189 6.07 -3.12 -13.62
C SER A 189 7.32 -4.00 -13.68
N PHE A 190 7.16 -5.33 -13.67
CA PHE A 190 8.27 -6.26 -13.84
C PHE A 190 8.93 -6.13 -15.22
N GLY A 191 8.14 -5.94 -16.27
CA GLY A 191 8.63 -5.69 -17.62
C GLY A 191 9.53 -4.46 -17.66
N THR A 192 9.10 -3.34 -17.08
CA THR A 192 9.90 -2.10 -17.01
C THR A 192 11.19 -2.30 -16.20
N LEU A 193 11.12 -3.00 -15.07
CA LEU A 193 12.29 -3.23 -14.21
C LEU A 193 13.36 -4.13 -14.84
N PHE A 194 12.94 -5.15 -15.58
CA PHE A 194 13.85 -6.21 -16.03
C PHE A 194 14.17 -6.21 -17.52
N THR A 195 13.34 -5.61 -18.40
CA THR A 195 13.59 -5.58 -19.85
C THR A 195 14.94 -4.96 -20.18
N ALA A 196 15.27 -3.80 -19.61
CA ALA A 196 16.55 -3.14 -19.83
C ALA A 196 17.75 -3.98 -19.33
N GLN A 197 17.56 -4.79 -18.28
CA GLN A 197 18.59 -5.66 -17.72
C GLN A 197 18.81 -6.90 -18.60
N ILE A 198 17.74 -7.42 -19.20
CA ILE A 198 17.79 -8.54 -20.17
C ILE A 198 18.43 -8.08 -21.47
N GLU A 199 18.02 -6.93 -22.03
CA GLU A 199 18.58 -6.37 -23.27
C GLU A 199 20.08 -6.05 -23.13
N ALA A 200 20.51 -5.60 -21.96
CA ALA A 200 21.92 -5.36 -21.67
C ALA A 200 22.72 -6.65 -21.38
N GLY A 201 22.11 -7.83 -21.50
CA GLY A 201 22.76 -9.11 -21.26
C GLY A 201 23.18 -9.34 -19.81
N ARG A 202 22.54 -8.66 -18.84
CA ARG A 202 22.80 -8.83 -17.40
C ARG A 202 21.90 -9.89 -16.77
N LEU A 203 20.77 -10.19 -17.39
CA LEU A 203 19.86 -11.27 -17.01
C LEU A 203 19.52 -12.15 -18.21
N ARG A 204 19.32 -13.45 -17.98
CA ARG A 204 18.79 -14.37 -18.98
C ARG A 204 17.38 -13.99 -19.40
N PRO A 205 17.01 -14.20 -20.68
CA PRO A 205 15.68 -13.89 -21.19
C PRO A 205 14.66 -14.96 -20.77
N LEU A 206 14.34 -15.02 -19.48
CA LEU A 206 13.29 -15.87 -18.95
C LEU A 206 11.91 -15.23 -19.21
N PRO A 207 10.85 -16.03 -19.45
CA PRO A 207 9.49 -15.53 -19.46
C PRO A 207 9.17 -14.77 -18.17
N VAL A 208 8.58 -13.57 -18.29
CA VAL A 208 8.22 -12.70 -17.14
C VAL A 208 7.47 -13.45 -16.03
N PRO A 209 6.49 -14.34 -16.31
CA PRO A 209 5.83 -15.10 -15.25
C PRO A 209 6.79 -15.94 -14.41
N LEU A 210 7.84 -16.52 -15.01
CA LEU A 210 8.85 -17.28 -14.27
C LEU A 210 9.75 -16.38 -13.43
N LEU A 211 10.11 -15.18 -13.93
CA LEU A 211 10.84 -14.20 -13.13
C LEU A 211 10.04 -13.81 -11.88
N VAL A 212 8.76 -13.48 -12.06
CA VAL A 212 7.86 -13.16 -10.93
C VAL A 212 7.78 -14.32 -9.96
N GLN A 213 7.61 -15.55 -10.44
CA GLN A 213 7.53 -16.74 -9.58
C GLN A 213 8.84 -17.02 -8.83
N LEU A 214 10.00 -16.84 -9.46
CA LEU A 214 11.31 -17.00 -8.84
C LEU A 214 11.57 -15.96 -7.75
N MET A 215 11.03 -14.74 -7.89
CA MET A 215 11.15 -13.69 -6.89
C MET A 215 10.12 -13.82 -5.76
N LEU A 216 8.84 -13.97 -6.13
CA LEU A 216 7.73 -14.02 -5.18
C LEU A 216 7.71 -15.33 -4.39
N GLY A 217 8.02 -16.47 -5.02
CA GLY A 217 7.88 -17.79 -4.44
C GLY A 217 8.65 -17.99 -3.13
N PRO A 218 10.00 -17.85 -3.12
CA PRO A 218 10.80 -17.99 -1.91
C PRO A 218 10.39 -17.02 -0.81
N MET A 219 10.11 -15.77 -1.18
CA MET A 219 9.70 -14.72 -0.24
C MET A 219 8.33 -15.01 0.40
N ALA A 220 7.34 -15.36 -0.43
CA ALA A 220 6.01 -15.72 0.03
C ALA A 220 6.03 -16.98 0.91
N ALA A 221 6.79 -18.01 0.52
CA ALA A 221 6.96 -19.21 1.34
C ALA A 221 7.59 -18.87 2.70
N HIS A 222 8.70 -18.12 2.70
CA HIS A 222 9.33 -17.69 3.95
C HIS A 222 8.35 -16.95 4.85
N MET A 223 7.59 -15.99 4.31
CA MET A 223 6.66 -15.16 5.08
C MET A 223 5.43 -15.91 5.58
N LEU A 224 4.81 -16.76 4.75
CA LEU A 224 3.60 -17.48 5.09
C LEU A 224 3.86 -18.59 6.12
N PHE A 225 5.01 -19.26 6.05
CA PHE A 225 5.39 -20.28 7.03
C PHE A 225 6.04 -19.71 8.28
N ARG A 226 6.48 -18.44 8.26
CA ARG A 226 7.19 -17.80 9.38
C ARG A 226 6.51 -17.94 10.74
N PRO A 227 5.17 -17.72 10.90
CA PRO A 227 4.53 -17.84 12.21
C PRO A 227 4.60 -19.24 12.81
N VAL A 228 4.65 -20.28 11.96
CA VAL A 228 4.77 -21.68 12.40
C VAL A 228 6.23 -22.02 12.68
N LEU A 229 7.14 -21.57 11.81
CA LEU A 229 8.55 -21.88 11.91
C LEU A 229 9.26 -21.08 13.01
N SER A 230 8.80 -19.87 13.35
CA SER A 230 9.37 -19.09 14.45
C SER A 230 9.28 -19.83 15.77
N ASP A 231 8.15 -20.49 16.01
CA ASP A 231 7.89 -21.25 17.24
C ASP A 231 8.76 -22.51 17.32
N ALA A 232 9.03 -23.13 16.16
CA ALA A 232 9.80 -24.38 16.09
C ALA A 232 11.33 -24.17 16.03
N LEU A 233 11.78 -23.12 15.33
CA LEU A 233 13.19 -22.91 15.00
C LEU A 233 13.83 -21.76 15.81
N GLY A 234 13.04 -20.84 16.37
CA GLY A 234 13.55 -19.68 17.10
C GLY A 234 14.62 -18.91 16.30
N ASP A 235 15.78 -18.71 16.91
CA ASP A 235 16.91 -17.98 16.33
C ASP A 235 17.55 -18.65 15.10
N ALA A 236 17.25 -19.94 14.85
CA ALA A 236 17.72 -20.62 13.64
C ALA A 236 16.96 -20.19 12.38
N LEU A 237 15.79 -19.53 12.51
CA LEU A 237 15.06 -18.96 11.39
C LEU A 237 15.62 -17.56 11.07
N PRO A 238 16.14 -17.31 9.85
CA PRO A 238 16.72 -16.02 9.53
C PRO A 238 15.73 -14.85 9.70
N PRO A 239 16.22 -13.67 10.11
CA PRO A 239 15.47 -12.42 9.99
C PRO A 239 14.99 -12.19 8.56
N VAL A 240 13.90 -11.44 8.42
CA VAL A 240 13.26 -11.16 7.12
C VAL A 240 14.23 -10.51 6.13
N GLU A 241 15.00 -9.53 6.62
CA GLU A 241 15.96 -8.76 5.83
C GLU A 241 17.11 -9.65 5.35
N GLU A 242 17.55 -10.58 6.19
CA GLU A 242 18.59 -11.54 5.84
C GLU A 242 18.09 -12.55 4.79
N ALA A 243 16.87 -13.08 4.99
CA ALA A 243 16.24 -13.97 4.02
C ALA A 243 16.03 -13.29 2.65
N ALA A 244 15.55 -12.04 2.65
CA ALA A 244 15.36 -11.25 1.43
C ALA A 244 16.68 -11.04 0.66
N ARG A 245 17.78 -10.75 1.37
CA ARG A 245 19.12 -10.63 0.77
C ARG A 245 19.60 -11.98 0.20
N ALA A 246 19.44 -13.07 0.94
CA ALA A 246 19.83 -14.40 0.46
C ALA A 246 19.03 -14.83 -0.79
N PHE A 247 17.73 -14.52 -0.84
CA PHE A 247 16.90 -14.81 -2.00
C PHE A 247 17.22 -13.91 -3.20
N ALA A 248 17.59 -12.65 -2.98
CA ALA A 248 18.10 -11.77 -4.03
C ALA A 248 19.37 -12.33 -4.67
N GLU A 249 20.35 -12.75 -3.87
CA GLU A 249 21.58 -13.38 -4.38
C GLU A 249 21.29 -14.69 -5.11
N ALA A 250 20.39 -15.53 -4.58
CA ALA A 250 19.99 -16.77 -5.23
C ALA A 250 19.32 -16.51 -6.59
N PHE A 251 18.45 -15.50 -6.67
CA PHE A 251 17.82 -15.06 -7.91
C PHE A 251 18.87 -14.57 -8.91
N LEU A 252 19.80 -13.70 -8.50
CA LEU A 252 20.85 -13.18 -9.36
C LEU A 252 21.72 -14.30 -9.94
N ARG A 253 22.12 -15.27 -9.12
CA ARG A 253 22.85 -16.46 -9.59
C ARG A 253 22.03 -17.31 -10.56
N ALA A 254 20.75 -17.49 -10.26
CA ALA A 254 19.85 -18.26 -11.11
C ALA A 254 19.49 -17.51 -12.41
N ALA A 255 19.54 -16.19 -12.45
CA ALA A 255 19.18 -15.38 -13.61
C ALA A 255 20.40 -14.82 -14.36
N ALA A 256 21.62 -15.07 -13.87
CA ALA A 256 22.87 -14.70 -14.52
C ALA A 256 22.98 -15.33 -15.93
N PRO A 257 23.57 -14.61 -16.91
CA PRO A 257 23.69 -15.02 -18.32
C PRO A 257 24.26 -16.42 -18.54
#